data_AF-A0A4D6X028-F1
#
_entry.id   AF-A0A4D6X028-F1
#
_cell.length_a   1.000
_cell.length_b   1.000
_cell.length_c   1.000
_cell.angle_alpha   90.00
_cell.angle_beta   90.00
_cell.angle_gamma   90.00
#
_symmetry.space_group_name_H-M   'P 1'
#
loop_
_entity.id
_entity.type
_entity.pdbx_description
1 polymer ?
#
loop_
_entity_poly.entity_id
_entity_poly.type
_entity_poly.pdbx_seq_one_letter_code
_entity_poly.pdbx_strand_id
1 'polypeptide(L)'
;MKQYWPNEQGTKLNNEVANLFLKTKKKFQYNLSNKTNSYLYIDILNNSSKSHLFNITLKEIEILILDIVEIDLKIKHIQLLNQKILYNLIQKILKHFISILNYNSHKVFKLDQYKISYNYLKIILLEHRLLLENLLIYLIFGSSIINQQTFVFNNINTPKEHVSILLENLIITASNLVIFILIENFQSLSKTAYFLIKYKLCNKNYLSNRSLALFKNYLIWQNLIYLYINQPKAIYSARYKIWLISSNGLIARYIYISRLDDFPKLSRIQLVFLFFIEAQDILIPQIEKICLILGRVILYISINVIVNSAIFLIRTLIKKLYKTS
;
A
#
# COMPACT_ATOMS: atom_id res chain seq x y z
N MET A 1 -24.24 4.68 14.55
CA MET A 1 -24.95 3.68 13.73
C MET A 1 -24.05 3.32 12.55
N LYS A 2 -23.57 2.07 12.43
CA LYS A 2 -22.69 1.68 11.31
C LYS A 2 -23.49 1.78 10.00
N GLN A 3 -23.06 2.67 9.10
CA GLN A 3 -23.69 2.78 7.78
C GLN A 3 -23.04 1.78 6.83
N TYR A 4 -23.86 0.93 6.21
CA TYR A 4 -23.42 -0.07 5.24
C TYR A 4 -23.53 0.43 3.81
N TRP A 5 -22.69 -0.12 2.94
CA TRP A 5 -22.73 0.12 1.50
C TRP A 5 -23.98 -0.54 0.90
N PRO A 6 -24.60 0.05 -0.14
CA PRO A 6 -25.75 -0.57 -0.80
C PRO A 6 -25.40 -1.91 -1.46
N ASN A 7 -26.31 -2.87 -1.33
CA ASN A 7 -26.09 -4.25 -1.76
C ASN A 7 -26.27 -4.45 -3.27
N GLU A 8 -27.16 -3.68 -3.88
CA GLU A 8 -27.62 -3.87 -5.26
C GLU A 8 -27.62 -2.56 -6.03
N GLN A 9 -27.72 -2.67 -7.35
CA GLN A 9 -27.87 -1.56 -8.26
C GLN A 9 -29.16 -0.78 -7.99
N GLY A 10 -29.09 0.54 -8.15
CA GLY A 10 -30.25 1.41 -8.03
C GLY A 10 -29.90 2.81 -7.56
N THR A 11 -30.93 3.62 -7.35
CA THR A 11 -30.81 5.03 -6.97
C THR A 11 -30.04 5.23 -5.66
N LYS A 12 -30.20 4.31 -4.71
CA LYS A 12 -29.47 4.33 -3.43
C LYS A 12 -27.96 4.16 -3.64
N LEU A 13 -27.54 3.21 -4.48
CA LEU A 13 -26.13 3.01 -4.81
C LEU A 13 -25.55 4.25 -5.48
N ASN A 14 -26.24 4.76 -6.50
CA ASN A 14 -25.78 5.94 -7.25
C ASN A 14 -25.60 7.16 -6.34
N ASN A 15 -26.53 7.40 -5.41
CA ASN A 15 -26.43 8.50 -4.44
C ASN A 15 -25.26 8.31 -3.46
N GLU A 16 -25.01 7.08 -3.00
CA GLU A 16 -23.86 6.80 -2.12
C GLU A 16 -22.53 6.92 -2.86
N VAL A 17 -22.45 6.51 -4.12
CA VAL A 17 -21.29 6.73 -5.00
C VAL A 17 -21.04 8.22 -5.18
N ALA A 18 -22.06 9.01 -5.55
CA ALA A 18 -21.91 10.46 -5.69
C ALA A 18 -21.42 11.12 -4.39
N ASN A 19 -21.98 10.73 -3.25
CA ASN A 19 -21.56 11.20 -1.93
C ASN A 19 -20.11 10.80 -1.60
N LEU A 20 -19.70 9.58 -1.96
CA LEU A 20 -18.33 9.10 -1.77
C LEU A 20 -17.33 9.96 -2.55
N PHE A 21 -17.61 10.26 -3.82
CA PHE A 21 -16.76 11.09 -4.67
C PHE A 21 -16.66 12.52 -4.13
N LEU A 22 -17.79 13.12 -3.74
CA LEU A 22 -17.81 14.45 -3.12
C LEU A 22 -17.00 14.52 -1.83
N LYS A 23 -17.15 13.53 -0.93
CA LYS A 23 -16.37 13.45 0.32
C LYS A 23 -14.88 13.28 0.04
N THR A 24 -14.53 12.43 -0.93
CA THR A 24 -13.13 12.17 -1.30
C THR A 24 -12.48 13.42 -1.88
N LYS A 25 -13.18 14.13 -2.76
CA LYS A 25 -12.69 15.38 -3.36
C LYS A 25 -12.34 16.45 -2.32
N LYS A 26 -13.14 16.58 -1.25
CA LYS A 26 -12.87 17.50 -0.14
C LYS A 26 -11.51 17.22 0.54
N LYS A 27 -11.11 15.95 0.62
CA LYS A 27 -9.82 15.55 1.24
C LYS A 27 -8.60 16.03 0.45
N PHE A 28 -8.73 16.35 -0.84
CA PHE A 28 -7.60 16.83 -1.65
C PHE A 28 -7.12 18.23 -1.27
N GLN A 29 -7.87 18.95 -0.45
CA GLN A 29 -7.47 20.24 0.12
C GLN A 29 -6.58 20.10 1.37
N TYR A 30 -6.47 18.87 1.92
CA TYR A 30 -5.62 18.62 3.08
C TYR A 30 -4.14 18.68 2.72
N ASN A 31 -3.29 18.55 3.74
CA ASN A 31 -1.88 18.36 3.52
C ASN A 31 -1.64 16.98 2.85
N LEU A 32 -1.06 16.98 1.64
CA LEU A 32 -0.74 15.77 0.86
C LEU A 32 0.74 15.37 0.99
N SER A 33 1.42 15.86 2.02
CA SER A 33 2.76 15.39 2.37
C SER A 33 2.73 13.91 2.76
N ASN A 34 3.73 13.15 2.33
CA ASN A 34 3.80 11.73 2.67
C ASN A 34 4.31 11.55 4.10
N LYS A 35 3.51 10.90 4.94
CA LYS A 35 3.82 10.55 6.33
C LYS A 35 3.99 9.04 6.53
N THR A 36 4.17 8.31 5.44
CA THR A 36 4.43 6.88 5.46
C THR A 36 5.93 6.60 5.52
N ASN A 37 6.29 5.38 5.91
CA ASN A 37 7.68 4.92 5.95
C ASN A 37 8.22 4.49 4.57
N SER A 38 7.60 4.95 3.50
CA SER A 38 7.86 4.47 2.14
C SER A 38 7.72 5.59 1.14
N TYR A 39 8.65 5.65 0.18
CA TYR A 39 8.65 6.65 -0.88
C TYR A 39 7.56 6.34 -1.92
N LEU A 40 6.89 7.39 -2.37
CA LEU A 40 5.97 7.35 -3.50
C LEU A 40 6.54 8.25 -4.61
N TYR A 41 6.44 7.85 -5.87
CA TYR A 41 6.78 8.69 -7.02
C TYR A 41 6.10 10.07 -6.97
N ILE A 42 4.85 10.15 -6.50
CA ILE A 42 4.18 11.45 -6.31
C ILE A 42 4.90 12.37 -5.32
N ASP A 43 5.80 11.89 -4.45
CA ASP A 43 6.51 12.73 -3.47
C ASP A 43 7.44 13.76 -4.11
N ILE A 44 7.83 13.53 -5.36
CA ILE A 44 8.57 14.52 -6.14
C ILE A 44 7.74 15.79 -6.38
N LEU A 45 6.41 15.68 -6.34
CA LEU A 45 5.50 16.78 -6.57
C LEU A 45 5.28 17.61 -5.30
N ASN A 46 5.05 18.91 -5.48
CA ASN A 46 4.50 19.76 -4.43
C ASN A 46 3.01 19.46 -4.17
N ASN A 47 2.50 19.90 -3.01
CA ASN A 47 1.11 19.61 -2.60
C ASN A 47 0.06 20.12 -3.59
N SER A 48 0.27 21.28 -4.21
CA SER A 48 -0.65 21.84 -5.21
C SER A 48 -0.76 20.91 -6.43
N SER A 49 0.39 20.46 -6.95
CA SER A 49 0.45 19.54 -8.09
C SER A 49 -0.12 18.17 -7.75
N LYS A 50 0.11 17.66 -6.52
CA LYS A 50 -0.54 16.43 -6.04
C LYS A 50 -2.06 16.57 -6.02
N SER A 51 -2.57 17.67 -5.45
CA SER A 51 -4.02 17.94 -5.38
C SER A 51 -4.64 18.03 -6.78
N HIS A 52 -3.95 18.68 -7.71
CA HIS A 52 -4.40 18.78 -9.09
C HIS A 52 -4.43 17.41 -9.79
N LEU A 53 -3.37 16.61 -9.65
CA LEU A 53 -3.32 15.25 -10.17
C LEU A 53 -4.43 14.37 -9.56
N PHE A 54 -4.66 14.46 -8.24
CA PHE A 54 -5.72 13.70 -7.57
C PHE A 54 -7.11 14.09 -8.09
N ASN A 55 -7.37 15.37 -8.32
CA ASN A 55 -8.62 15.83 -8.95
C ASN A 55 -8.81 15.24 -10.35
N ILE A 56 -7.76 15.23 -11.18
CA ILE A 56 -7.80 14.62 -12.52
C ILE A 56 -8.08 13.12 -12.39
N THR A 57 -7.38 12.42 -11.49
CA THR A 57 -7.58 10.97 -11.31
C THR A 57 -9.00 10.64 -10.88
N LEU A 58 -9.57 11.40 -9.93
CA LEU A 58 -10.95 11.23 -9.50
C LEU A 58 -11.91 11.46 -10.67
N LYS A 59 -11.67 12.49 -11.49
CA LYS A 59 -12.51 12.79 -12.65
C LYS A 59 -12.48 11.69 -13.71
N GLU A 60 -11.30 11.15 -14.01
CA GLU A 60 -11.19 10.03 -14.95
C GLU A 60 -11.82 8.73 -14.41
N ILE A 61 -11.81 8.52 -13.09
CA ILE A 61 -12.54 7.41 -12.47
C ILE A 61 -14.06 7.63 -12.61
N GLU A 62 -14.57 8.85 -12.41
CA GLU A 62 -16.00 9.16 -12.64
C GLU A 62 -16.41 8.82 -14.07
N ILE A 63 -15.64 9.28 -15.06
CA ILE A 63 -15.88 9.02 -16.48
C ILE A 63 -15.83 7.51 -16.74
N LEU A 64 -14.84 6.81 -16.19
CA LEU A 64 -14.73 5.36 -16.35
C LEU A 64 -15.94 4.60 -15.81
N ILE A 65 -16.51 5.02 -14.68
CA ILE A 65 -17.72 4.40 -14.13
C ILE A 65 -18.91 4.64 -15.07
N LEU A 66 -19.08 5.87 -15.55
CA LEU A 66 -20.15 6.21 -16.50
C LEU A 66 -20.01 5.42 -17.81
N ASP A 67 -18.81 5.35 -18.38
CA ASP A 67 -18.50 4.56 -19.58
C ASP A 67 -18.90 3.07 -19.39
N ILE A 68 -18.56 2.47 -18.24
CA ILE A 68 -18.88 1.05 -17.96
C ILE A 68 -20.38 0.83 -17.80
N VAL A 69 -21.08 1.76 -17.15
CA VAL A 69 -22.54 1.70 -16.96
C VAL A 69 -23.26 1.87 -18.30
N GLU A 70 -22.82 2.80 -19.15
CA GLU A 70 -23.42 3.06 -20.47
C GLU A 70 -23.29 1.85 -21.42
N ILE A 71 -22.17 1.13 -21.34
CA ILE A 71 -21.92 -0.06 -22.17
C ILE A 71 -22.61 -1.33 -21.59
N ASP A 72 -23.23 -1.24 -20.41
CA ASP A 72 -23.84 -2.37 -19.68
C ASP A 72 -22.89 -3.58 -19.53
N LEU A 73 -21.63 -3.28 -19.15
CA LEU A 73 -20.58 -4.28 -19.01
C LEU A 73 -20.86 -5.20 -17.82
N LYS A 74 -21.10 -6.49 -18.09
CA LYS A 74 -21.31 -7.50 -17.03
C LYS A 74 -20.07 -7.71 -16.15
N ILE A 75 -20.28 -8.14 -14.90
CA ILE A 75 -19.24 -8.44 -13.90
C ILE A 75 -18.11 -9.33 -14.46
N LYS A 76 -18.47 -10.41 -15.18
CA LYS A 76 -17.49 -11.33 -15.79
C LYS A 76 -16.53 -10.61 -16.75
N HIS A 77 -17.03 -9.61 -17.49
CA HIS A 77 -16.18 -8.80 -18.38
C HIS A 77 -15.25 -7.87 -17.61
N ILE A 78 -15.69 -7.31 -16.47
CA ILE A 78 -14.81 -6.53 -15.60
C ILE A 78 -13.66 -7.40 -15.10
N GLN A 79 -13.94 -8.61 -14.63
CA GLN A 79 -12.92 -9.54 -14.13
C GLN A 79 -11.90 -9.90 -15.22
N LEU A 80 -12.36 -10.16 -16.45
CA LEU A 80 -11.49 -10.50 -17.58
C LEU A 80 -10.69 -9.30 -18.10
N LEU A 81 -11.28 -8.10 -18.13
CA LEU A 81 -10.69 -6.90 -18.73
C LEU A 81 -10.00 -5.99 -17.72
N ASN A 82 -10.00 -6.32 -16.43
CA ASN A 82 -9.55 -5.44 -15.35
C ASN A 82 -8.16 -4.81 -15.61
N GLN A 83 -7.19 -5.60 -16.07
CA GLN A 83 -5.85 -5.08 -16.42
C GLN A 83 -5.91 -4.02 -17.54
N LYS A 84 -6.70 -4.26 -18.58
CA LYS A 84 -6.88 -3.34 -19.71
C LYS A 84 -7.63 -2.07 -19.29
N ILE A 85 -8.63 -2.21 -18.43
CA ILE A 85 -9.38 -1.08 -17.84
C ILE A 85 -8.42 -0.21 -17.03
N LEU A 86 -7.61 -0.81 -16.15
CA LEU A 86 -6.60 -0.09 -15.37
C LEU A 86 -5.58 0.62 -16.28
N TYR A 87 -5.05 -0.08 -17.28
CA TYR A 87 -4.13 0.51 -18.24
C TYR A 87 -4.74 1.73 -18.94
N ASN A 88 -5.96 1.61 -19.45
CA ASN A 88 -6.67 2.68 -20.14
C ASN A 88 -6.92 3.87 -19.23
N LEU A 89 -7.35 3.63 -17.98
CA LEU A 89 -7.54 4.66 -16.97
C LEU A 89 -6.26 5.47 -16.76
N ILE A 90 -5.14 4.77 -16.54
CA ILE A 90 -3.84 5.40 -16.34
C ILE A 90 -3.42 6.23 -17.56
N GLN A 91 -3.62 5.72 -18.79
CA GLN A 91 -3.32 6.48 -20.00
C GLN A 91 -4.18 7.73 -20.15
N LYS A 92 -5.48 7.65 -19.84
CA LYS A 92 -6.39 8.80 -19.85
C LYS A 92 -5.92 9.86 -18.83
N ILE A 93 -5.62 9.46 -17.60
CA ILE A 93 -5.10 10.36 -16.55
C ILE A 93 -3.80 11.03 -16.98
N LEU A 94 -2.85 10.25 -17.50
CA LEU A 94 -1.56 10.76 -17.97
C LEU A 94 -1.75 11.80 -19.08
N LYS A 95 -2.57 11.48 -20.09
CA LYS A 95 -2.87 12.39 -21.21
C LYS A 95 -3.50 13.69 -20.72
N HIS A 96 -4.48 13.61 -19.82
CA HIS A 96 -5.16 14.77 -19.26
C HIS A 96 -4.19 15.64 -18.45
N PHE A 97 -3.38 15.03 -17.58
CA PHE A 97 -2.39 15.74 -16.78
C PHE A 97 -1.35 16.47 -17.65
N ILE A 98 -0.82 15.83 -18.70
CA ILE A 98 0.12 16.46 -19.63
C ILE A 98 -0.54 17.61 -20.41
N SER A 99 -1.80 17.40 -20.84
CA SER A 99 -2.56 18.39 -21.60
C SER A 99 -2.73 19.69 -20.82
N ILE A 100 -3.01 19.62 -19.51
CA ILE A 100 -3.18 20.81 -18.67
C ILE A 100 -1.85 21.58 -18.50
N LEU A 101 -0.73 20.87 -18.51
CA LEU A 101 0.59 21.48 -18.47
C LEU A 101 0.97 22.16 -19.80
N ASN A 102 0.16 22.04 -20.86
CA ASN A 102 0.50 22.52 -22.21
C ASN A 102 1.89 22.02 -22.66
N TYR A 103 2.25 20.80 -22.27
CA TYR A 103 3.52 20.20 -22.64
C TYR A 103 3.40 19.60 -24.05
N ASN A 104 3.81 20.38 -25.05
CA ASN A 104 3.89 19.93 -26.43
C ASN A 104 5.14 19.04 -26.60
N SER A 105 4.98 17.74 -26.40
CA SER A 105 5.96 16.77 -26.88
C SER A 105 5.42 15.97 -28.05
N HIS A 106 6.15 15.96 -29.16
CA HIS A 106 5.95 14.99 -30.25
C HIS A 106 6.14 13.53 -29.78
N LYS A 107 6.76 13.32 -28.61
CA LYS A 107 6.84 12.01 -27.96
C LYS A 107 5.54 11.71 -27.24
N VAL A 108 4.89 10.61 -27.64
CA VAL A 108 3.76 10.07 -26.91
C VAL A 108 4.29 9.39 -25.65
N PHE A 109 3.94 9.91 -24.47
CA PHE A 109 4.15 9.17 -23.24
C PHE A 109 3.20 7.98 -23.23
N LYS A 110 3.74 6.78 -23.44
CA LYS A 110 2.98 5.54 -23.35
C LYS A 110 3.53 4.71 -22.19
N LEU A 111 2.67 3.89 -21.58
CA LEU A 111 3.18 2.64 -21.03
C LEU A 111 3.50 1.79 -22.24
N ASP A 112 4.77 1.63 -22.56
CA ASP A 112 5.13 0.57 -23.48
C ASP A 112 4.89 -0.74 -22.74
N GLN A 113 4.01 -1.60 -23.28
CA GLN A 113 3.78 -2.95 -22.75
C GLN A 113 5.08 -3.77 -22.71
N TYR A 114 6.10 -3.39 -23.49
CA TYR A 114 7.43 -4.01 -23.50
C TYR A 114 8.36 -3.54 -22.35
N LYS A 115 7.97 -2.54 -21.55
CA LYS A 115 8.69 -2.08 -20.35
C LYS A 115 8.24 -2.81 -19.06
N ILE A 116 7.81 -4.06 -19.19
CA ILE A 116 7.55 -4.98 -18.05
C ILE A 116 8.81 -5.21 -17.20
N SER A 117 9.99 -4.81 -17.67
CA SER A 117 11.26 -4.85 -16.93
C SER A 117 11.25 -4.02 -15.64
N TYR A 118 10.37 -3.02 -15.52
CA TYR A 118 10.27 -2.25 -14.28
C TYR A 118 9.49 -3.00 -13.21
N ASN A 119 10.19 -3.28 -12.10
CA ASN A 119 9.64 -3.90 -10.92
C ASN A 119 8.35 -3.24 -10.42
N TYR A 120 8.26 -1.91 -10.50
CA TYR A 120 7.07 -1.17 -10.05
C TYR A 120 5.81 -1.50 -10.87
N LEU A 121 5.91 -1.56 -12.21
CA LEU A 121 4.78 -1.96 -13.07
C LEU A 121 4.39 -3.41 -12.82
N LYS A 122 5.38 -4.30 -12.65
CA LYS A 122 5.14 -5.71 -12.33
C LYS A 122 4.34 -5.86 -11.03
N ILE A 123 4.67 -5.10 -9.98
CA ILE A 123 3.90 -5.10 -8.72
C ILE A 123 2.43 -4.76 -8.98
N ILE A 124 2.18 -3.66 -9.68
CA ILE A 124 0.81 -3.16 -9.88
C ILE A 124 0.01 -4.12 -10.77
N LEU A 125 0.63 -4.69 -11.80
CA LEU A 125 0.00 -5.69 -12.65
C LEU A 125 -0.32 -6.97 -11.89
N LEU A 126 0.49 -7.38 -10.91
CA LEU A 126 0.16 -8.52 -10.04
C LEU A 126 -1.01 -8.21 -9.11
N GLU A 127 -1.17 -6.96 -8.68
CA GLU A 127 -2.16 -6.54 -7.69
C GLU A 127 -3.41 -5.84 -8.29
N HIS A 128 -3.54 -5.79 -9.61
CA HIS A 128 -4.62 -5.11 -10.33
C HIS A 128 -6.05 -5.48 -9.86
N ARG A 129 -6.28 -6.75 -9.49
CA ARG A 129 -7.56 -7.22 -8.92
C ARG A 129 -7.90 -6.51 -7.61
N LEU A 130 -6.94 -6.48 -6.69
CA LEU A 130 -7.11 -5.85 -5.38
C LEU A 130 -7.27 -4.33 -5.51
N LEU A 131 -6.63 -3.75 -6.52
CA LEU A 131 -6.59 -2.33 -6.76
C LEU A 131 -7.89 -1.77 -7.38
N LEU A 132 -8.38 -2.39 -8.45
CA LEU A 132 -9.46 -1.82 -9.28
C LEU A 132 -10.74 -2.66 -9.32
N GLU A 133 -10.64 -3.98 -9.50
CA GLU A 133 -11.80 -4.85 -9.72
C GLU A 133 -12.82 -4.77 -8.59
N ASN A 134 -12.37 -4.98 -7.35
CA ASN A 134 -13.25 -4.96 -6.19
C ASN A 134 -13.94 -3.59 -6.03
N LEU A 135 -13.21 -2.49 -6.31
CA LEU A 135 -13.77 -1.15 -6.26
C LEU A 135 -14.84 -0.95 -7.34
N LEU A 136 -14.58 -1.35 -8.59
CA LEU A 136 -15.56 -1.25 -9.66
C LEU A 136 -16.83 -2.04 -9.34
N ILE A 137 -16.69 -3.24 -8.78
CA ILE A 137 -17.83 -4.04 -8.37
C ILE A 137 -18.67 -3.30 -7.31
N TYR A 138 -18.03 -2.76 -6.27
CA TYR A 138 -18.73 -1.98 -5.25
C TYR A 138 -19.44 -0.75 -5.82
N LEU A 139 -18.80 -0.01 -6.73
CA LEU A 139 -19.34 1.25 -7.26
C LEU A 139 -20.47 1.02 -8.28
N ILE A 140 -20.42 -0.07 -9.05
CA ILE A 140 -21.33 -0.29 -10.18
C ILE A 140 -22.46 -1.27 -9.83
N PHE A 141 -22.16 -2.32 -9.06
CA PHE A 141 -23.13 -3.38 -8.79
C PHE A 141 -23.58 -3.47 -7.34
N GLY A 142 -22.83 -2.87 -6.42
CA GLY A 142 -23.08 -2.96 -4.98
C GLY A 142 -22.35 -4.15 -4.34
N SER A 143 -22.55 -4.32 -3.03
CA SER A 143 -21.73 -5.24 -2.24
C SER A 143 -22.16 -6.70 -2.29
N SER A 144 -23.41 -7.02 -2.65
CA SER A 144 -23.96 -8.40 -2.61
C SER A 144 -23.20 -9.40 -3.50
N ILE A 145 -22.61 -8.89 -4.59
CA ILE A 145 -21.94 -9.68 -5.63
C ILE A 145 -20.52 -10.09 -5.23
N ILE A 146 -19.93 -9.39 -4.25
CA ILE A 146 -18.58 -9.71 -3.81
C ILE A 146 -18.60 -11.02 -3.02
N ASN A 147 -17.62 -11.88 -3.33
CA ASN A 147 -17.48 -13.15 -2.65
C ASN A 147 -17.22 -12.91 -1.15
N GLN A 148 -18.01 -13.58 -0.29
CA GLN A 148 -17.95 -13.46 1.16
C GLN A 148 -16.56 -13.75 1.74
N GLN A 149 -15.75 -14.56 1.07
CA GLN A 149 -14.40 -14.92 1.53
C GLN A 149 -13.34 -13.86 1.21
N THR A 150 -13.67 -12.81 0.46
CA THR A 150 -12.68 -11.79 0.06
C THR A 150 -12.22 -10.93 1.23
N PHE A 151 -13.13 -10.54 2.12
CA PHE A 151 -12.88 -9.69 3.27
C PHE A 151 -13.36 -10.35 4.56
N VAL A 152 -12.96 -9.82 5.72
CA VAL A 152 -13.35 -10.37 7.04
C VAL A 152 -14.86 -10.21 7.30
N PHE A 153 -15.50 -9.23 6.69
CA PHE A 153 -16.90 -8.90 6.92
C PHE A 153 -17.81 -9.52 5.85
N ASN A 154 -19.06 -9.78 6.23
CA ASN A 154 -20.09 -10.25 5.32
C ASN A 154 -20.35 -9.21 4.20
N ASN A 155 -20.53 -9.66 2.97
CA ASN A 155 -20.74 -8.83 1.78
C ASN A 155 -22.02 -7.97 1.88
N ILE A 156 -23.06 -8.44 2.56
CA ILE A 156 -24.29 -7.67 2.84
C ILE A 156 -24.03 -6.49 3.80
N ASN A 157 -23.02 -6.62 4.66
CA ASN A 157 -22.70 -5.64 5.71
C ASN A 157 -21.36 -4.94 5.45
N THR A 158 -21.07 -4.63 4.19
CA THR A 158 -19.85 -3.88 3.84
C THR A 158 -19.87 -2.49 4.47
N PRO A 159 -18.88 -2.11 5.28
CA PRO A 159 -18.80 -0.76 5.83
C PRO A 159 -18.57 0.28 4.72
N LYS A 160 -19.28 1.41 4.72
CA LYS A 160 -19.04 2.48 3.74
C LYS A 160 -17.59 2.99 3.74
N GLU A 161 -16.97 3.01 4.92
CA GLU A 161 -15.56 3.40 5.10
C GLU A 161 -14.61 2.49 4.31
N HIS A 162 -14.95 1.20 4.15
CA HIS A 162 -14.13 0.28 3.37
C HIS A 162 -14.07 0.68 1.90
N VAL A 163 -15.20 1.06 1.30
CA VAL A 163 -15.26 1.51 -0.09
C VAL A 163 -14.52 2.85 -0.26
N SER A 164 -14.62 3.75 0.71
CA SER A 164 -13.83 5.00 0.74
C SER A 164 -12.32 4.71 0.77
N ILE A 165 -11.91 3.75 1.59
CA ILE A 165 -10.52 3.31 1.71
C ILE A 165 -9.99 2.78 0.37
N LEU A 166 -10.78 1.97 -0.34
CA LEU A 166 -10.40 1.44 -1.65
C LEU A 166 -10.28 2.54 -2.71
N LEU A 167 -11.22 3.50 -2.73
CA LEU A 167 -11.20 4.62 -3.66
C LEU A 167 -9.97 5.51 -3.43
N GLU A 168 -9.67 5.88 -2.18
CA GLU A 168 -8.48 6.66 -1.84
C GLU A 168 -7.19 5.94 -2.24
N ASN A 169 -7.13 4.63 -2.01
CA ASN A 169 -6.00 3.80 -2.42
C ASN A 169 -5.82 3.82 -3.95
N LEU A 170 -6.91 3.67 -4.72
CA LEU A 170 -6.85 3.76 -6.18
C LEU A 170 -6.35 5.11 -6.66
N ILE A 171 -6.85 6.21 -6.09
CA ILE A 171 -6.45 7.58 -6.47
C ILE A 171 -4.95 7.78 -6.25
N ILE A 172 -4.44 7.41 -5.07
CA ILE A 172 -3.02 7.60 -4.75
C ILE A 172 -2.15 6.72 -5.64
N THR A 173 -2.46 5.44 -5.78
CA THR A 173 -1.66 4.50 -6.56
C THR A 173 -1.70 4.80 -8.06
N ALA A 174 -2.85 5.17 -8.62
CA ALA A 174 -2.98 5.59 -10.01
C ALA A 174 -2.15 6.85 -10.30
N SER A 175 -2.25 7.85 -9.42
CA SER A 175 -1.44 9.07 -9.48
C SER A 175 0.06 8.75 -9.41
N ASN A 176 0.43 7.84 -8.52
CA ASN A 176 1.81 7.39 -8.35
C ASN A 176 2.36 6.73 -9.62
N LEU A 177 1.52 5.93 -10.27
CA LEU A 177 1.84 5.26 -11.52
C LEU A 177 1.97 6.26 -12.68
N VAL A 178 1.12 7.29 -12.73
CA VAL A 178 1.23 8.39 -13.71
C VAL A 178 2.57 9.12 -13.59
N ILE A 179 2.97 9.48 -12.37
CA ILE A 179 4.27 10.13 -12.16
C ILE A 179 5.44 9.20 -12.44
N PHE A 180 5.32 7.92 -12.11
CA PHE A 180 6.31 6.92 -12.51
C PHE A 180 6.50 6.89 -14.05
N ILE A 181 5.42 6.81 -14.83
CA ILE A 181 5.50 6.78 -16.30
C ILE A 181 6.16 8.05 -16.83
N LEU A 182 5.78 9.22 -16.29
CA LEU A 182 6.37 10.49 -16.69
C LEU A 182 7.87 10.48 -16.46
N ILE A 183 8.33 10.13 -15.26
CA ILE A 183 9.74 10.12 -14.89
C ILE A 183 10.54 9.12 -15.72
N GLU A 184 10.01 7.91 -15.95
CA GLU A 184 10.72 6.87 -16.71
C GLU A 184 10.75 7.11 -18.22
N ASN A 185 9.84 7.92 -18.76
CA ASN A 185 9.87 8.30 -20.17
C ASN A 185 10.89 9.40 -20.48
N PHE A 186 11.41 10.11 -19.47
CA PHE A 186 12.53 11.01 -19.66
C PHE A 186 13.86 10.23 -19.68
N GLN A 187 14.59 10.36 -20.78
CA GLN A 187 15.87 9.67 -21.01
C GLN A 187 17.01 10.12 -20.07
N SER A 188 16.94 11.33 -19.51
CA SER A 188 17.99 11.85 -18.64
C SER A 188 17.41 12.51 -17.40
N LEU A 189 18.16 12.39 -16.30
CA LEU A 189 17.82 13.01 -15.03
C LEU A 189 17.73 14.54 -15.14
N SER A 190 18.62 15.15 -15.91
CA SER A 190 18.59 16.58 -16.19
C SER A 190 17.29 17.02 -16.88
N LYS A 191 16.77 16.23 -17.83
CA LYS A 191 15.49 16.50 -18.50
C LYS A 191 14.31 16.35 -17.52
N THR A 192 14.34 15.35 -16.63
CA THR A 192 13.31 15.24 -15.57
C THR A 192 13.30 16.46 -14.67
N ALA A 193 14.47 16.89 -14.17
CA ALA A 193 14.58 18.05 -13.29
C ALA A 193 14.12 19.34 -14.00
N TYR A 194 14.58 19.56 -15.24
CA TYR A 194 14.16 20.70 -16.05
C TYR A 194 12.64 20.74 -16.25
N PHE A 195 12.02 19.60 -16.59
CA PHE A 195 10.57 19.50 -16.75
C PHE A 195 9.83 19.87 -15.45
N LEU A 196 10.24 19.28 -14.33
CA LEU A 196 9.61 19.53 -13.03
C LEU A 196 9.74 20.98 -12.56
N ILE A 197 10.87 21.63 -12.86
CA ILE A 197 11.12 23.03 -12.53
C ILE A 197 10.33 23.96 -13.45
N LYS A 198 10.39 23.74 -14.77
CA LYS A 198 9.70 24.56 -15.79
C LYS A 198 8.20 24.66 -15.51
N TYR A 199 7.59 23.53 -15.15
CA TYR A 199 6.15 23.44 -14.86
C TYR A 199 5.79 23.65 -13.39
N LYS A 200 6.74 24.09 -12.55
CA LYS A 200 6.54 24.34 -11.10
C LYS A 200 5.89 23.15 -10.37
N LEU A 201 6.21 21.93 -10.80
CA LEU A 201 5.68 20.69 -10.24
C LEU A 201 6.46 20.25 -9.01
N CYS A 202 7.76 20.51 -9.00
CA CYS A 202 8.69 19.93 -8.03
C CYS A 202 8.48 20.44 -6.60
N ASN A 203 8.65 19.55 -5.63
CA ASN A 203 8.91 19.93 -4.25
C ASN A 203 10.35 20.46 -4.13
N LYS A 204 10.57 21.46 -3.26
CA LYS A 204 11.88 22.12 -3.07
C LYS A 204 13.01 21.13 -2.72
N ASN A 205 12.67 20.04 -2.06
CA ASN A 205 13.61 19.00 -1.64
C ASN A 205 14.25 18.22 -2.81
N TYR A 206 13.65 18.27 -4.02
CA TYR A 206 14.09 17.47 -5.18
C TYR A 206 14.58 18.34 -6.36
N LEU A 207 14.99 19.58 -6.10
CA LEU A 207 15.40 20.52 -7.16
C LEU A 207 16.76 20.16 -7.79
N SER A 208 17.64 19.49 -7.05
CA SER A 208 18.98 19.13 -7.57
C SER A 208 18.97 17.77 -8.25
N ASN A 209 19.78 17.62 -9.30
CA ASN A 209 19.99 16.33 -9.96
C ASN A 209 20.42 15.24 -8.95
N ARG A 210 21.26 15.57 -7.97
CA ARG A 210 21.67 14.63 -6.91
C ARG A 210 20.49 14.16 -6.07
N SER A 211 19.63 15.07 -5.60
CA SER A 211 18.45 14.72 -4.81
C SER A 211 17.46 13.84 -5.58
N LEU A 212 17.27 14.13 -6.88
CA LEU A 212 16.42 13.35 -7.76
C LEU A 212 17.00 11.95 -8.03
N ALA A 213 18.32 11.84 -8.19
CA ALA A 213 19.01 10.55 -8.35
C ALA A 213 18.83 9.66 -7.11
N LEU A 214 19.07 10.22 -5.92
CA LEU A 214 18.86 9.51 -4.66
C LEU A 214 17.41 9.04 -4.52
N PHE A 215 16.45 9.91 -4.82
CA PHE A 215 15.02 9.57 -4.79
C PHE A 215 14.68 8.40 -5.71
N LYS A 216 15.14 8.42 -6.98
CA LYS A 216 14.94 7.30 -7.91
C LYS A 216 15.59 6.02 -7.40
N ASN A 217 16.81 6.09 -6.88
CA ASN A 217 17.52 4.93 -6.34
C ASN A 217 16.77 4.31 -5.16
N TYR A 218 16.28 5.12 -4.22
CA TYR A 218 15.46 4.64 -3.11
C TYR A 218 14.19 3.95 -3.60
N LEU A 219 13.50 4.50 -4.60
CA LEU A 219 12.31 3.88 -5.18
C LEU A 219 12.62 2.55 -5.86
N ILE A 220 13.72 2.45 -6.63
CA ILE A 220 14.14 1.20 -7.27
C ILE A 220 14.41 0.11 -6.23
N TRP A 221 15.20 0.42 -5.21
CA TRP A 221 15.50 -0.50 -4.11
C TRP A 221 14.26 -0.89 -3.33
N GLN A 222 13.40 0.07 -3.00
CA GLN A 222 12.14 -0.18 -2.31
C GLN A 222 11.24 -1.14 -3.11
N ASN A 223 11.13 -0.96 -4.42
CA ASN A 223 10.30 -1.81 -5.27
C ASN A 223 10.89 -3.22 -5.42
N LEU A 224 12.22 -3.36 -5.47
CA LEU A 224 12.90 -4.66 -5.44
C LEU A 224 12.60 -5.41 -4.14
N ILE A 225 12.82 -4.75 -3.00
CA ILE A 225 12.53 -5.31 -1.67
C ILE A 225 11.05 -5.64 -1.57
N TYR A 226 10.17 -4.78 -2.08
CA TYR A 226 8.73 -5.06 -2.05
C TYR A 226 8.38 -6.32 -2.84
N LEU A 227 8.84 -6.45 -4.09
CA LEU A 227 8.55 -7.63 -4.91
C LEU A 227 9.00 -8.94 -4.25
N TYR A 228 10.23 -9.01 -3.75
CA TYR A 228 10.80 -10.29 -3.34
C TYR A 228 10.58 -10.63 -1.87
N ILE A 229 10.31 -9.62 -1.02
CA ILE A 229 10.23 -9.81 0.44
C ILE A 229 8.84 -9.39 0.95
N ASN A 230 8.45 -8.12 0.76
CA ASN A 230 7.24 -7.62 1.43
C ASN A 230 5.95 -8.15 0.80
N GLN A 231 5.91 -8.31 -0.53
CA GLN A 231 4.73 -8.79 -1.25
C GLN A 231 4.42 -10.26 -0.92
N PRO A 232 5.38 -11.21 -0.98
CA PRO A 232 5.12 -12.59 -0.55
C PRO A 232 4.68 -12.65 0.91
N LYS A 233 5.34 -11.91 1.80
CA LYS A 233 4.94 -11.82 3.22
C LYS A 233 3.51 -11.30 3.38
N ALA A 234 3.11 -10.32 2.58
CA ALA A 234 1.75 -9.78 2.58
C ALA A 234 0.72 -10.80 2.07
N ILE A 235 1.07 -11.59 1.05
CA ILE A 235 0.24 -12.70 0.55
C ILE A 235 0.06 -13.77 1.63
N TYR A 236 1.15 -14.23 2.24
CA TYR A 236 1.12 -15.22 3.32
C TYR A 236 0.30 -14.77 4.54
N SER A 237 0.44 -13.50 4.94
CA SER A 237 -0.30 -12.93 6.07
C SER A 237 -1.72 -12.45 5.73
N ALA A 238 -2.21 -12.69 4.51
CA ALA A 238 -3.52 -12.22 4.02
C ALA A 238 -3.75 -10.72 4.23
N ARG A 239 -2.71 -9.91 3.99
CA ARG A 239 -2.71 -8.46 4.16
C ARG A 239 -2.48 -7.75 2.83
N TYR A 240 -3.11 -6.59 2.69
CA TYR A 240 -2.89 -5.68 1.58
C TYR A 240 -2.60 -4.28 2.11
N LYS A 241 -1.47 -3.71 1.66
CA LYS A 241 -1.06 -2.35 2.03
C LYS A 241 -1.86 -1.36 1.19
N ILE A 242 -2.51 -0.43 1.86
CA ILE A 242 -3.33 0.62 1.27
C ILE A 242 -2.79 2.00 1.65
N TRP A 243 -3.01 2.97 0.77
CA TRP A 243 -2.68 4.38 0.98
C TRP A 243 -3.96 5.18 1.20
N LEU A 244 -3.94 6.10 2.16
CA LEU A 244 -5.09 6.90 2.56
C LEU A 244 -4.74 8.38 2.70
N ILE A 245 -5.73 9.23 2.51
CA ILE A 245 -5.62 10.68 2.65
C ILE A 245 -6.15 11.06 4.02
N SER A 246 -5.24 11.46 4.92
CA SER A 246 -5.59 11.99 6.24
C SER A 246 -5.41 13.51 6.28
N SER A 247 -5.98 14.18 7.29
CA SER A 247 -5.77 15.61 7.51
C SER A 247 -4.29 15.99 7.66
N ASN A 248 -3.47 15.07 8.15
CA ASN A 248 -2.06 15.32 8.50
C ASN A 248 -1.08 14.92 7.38
N GLY A 249 -1.56 14.27 6.32
CA GLY A 249 -0.71 13.69 5.28
C GLY A 249 -1.26 12.39 4.68
N LEU A 250 -0.52 11.85 3.73
CA LEU A 250 -0.73 10.49 3.24
C LEU A 250 -0.24 9.49 4.28
N ILE A 251 -1.10 8.53 4.63
CA ILE A 251 -0.79 7.46 5.58
C ILE A 251 -0.93 6.09 4.90
N ALA A 252 -0.27 5.08 5.45
CA ALA A 252 -0.38 3.70 5.00
C ALA A 252 -1.05 2.87 6.09
N ARG A 253 -1.94 1.96 5.68
CA ARG A 253 -2.56 0.97 6.57
C ARG A 253 -2.54 -0.39 5.90
N TYR A 254 -2.82 -1.43 6.68
CA TYR A 254 -3.08 -2.76 6.17
C TYR A 254 -4.55 -3.09 6.33
N ILE A 255 -5.14 -3.64 5.27
CA ILE A 255 -6.44 -4.31 5.35
C ILE A 255 -6.24 -5.81 5.18
N TYR A 256 -7.12 -6.58 5.81
CA TYR A 256 -7.20 -8.00 5.54
C TYR A 256 -7.91 -8.23 4.20
N ILE A 257 -7.36 -9.12 3.40
CA ILE A 257 -7.99 -9.61 2.16
C ILE A 257 -7.51 -11.04 1.91
N SER A 258 -8.41 -11.91 1.45
CA SER A 258 -8.02 -13.25 1.03
C SER A 258 -7.14 -13.18 -0.22
N ARG A 259 -5.98 -13.84 -0.15
CA ARG A 259 -4.96 -13.84 -1.22
C ARG A 259 -4.55 -15.24 -1.65
N LEU A 260 -5.42 -16.24 -1.46
CA LEU A 260 -5.14 -17.63 -1.83
C LEU A 260 -4.81 -17.77 -3.33
N ASP A 261 -5.55 -17.08 -4.20
CA ASP A 261 -5.30 -17.13 -5.65
C ASP A 261 -4.00 -16.44 -6.10
N ASP A 262 -3.31 -15.74 -5.19
CA ASP A 262 -2.05 -15.05 -5.51
C ASP A 262 -0.82 -15.95 -5.28
N PHE A 263 -0.94 -17.03 -4.50
CA PHE A 263 0.14 -18.00 -4.29
C PHE A 263 0.71 -18.61 -5.58
N PRO A 264 -0.10 -19.09 -6.55
CA PRO A 264 0.44 -19.67 -7.78
C PRO A 264 1.14 -18.64 -8.68
N LYS A 265 0.95 -17.33 -8.42
CA LYS A 265 1.61 -16.25 -9.17
C LYS A 265 3.01 -15.93 -8.63
N LEU A 266 3.40 -16.52 -7.50
CA LEU A 266 4.70 -16.31 -6.89
C LEU A 266 5.82 -17.02 -7.68
N SER A 267 6.93 -16.32 -7.86
CA SER A 267 8.16 -16.88 -8.42
C SER A 267 8.83 -17.86 -7.44
N ARG A 268 9.68 -18.74 -7.95
CA ARG A 268 10.43 -19.71 -7.14
C ARG A 268 11.23 -19.07 -6.01
N ILE A 269 11.86 -17.91 -6.26
CA ILE A 269 12.64 -17.18 -5.26
C ILE A 269 11.72 -16.66 -4.13
N GLN A 270 10.54 -16.16 -4.47
CA GLN A 270 9.55 -15.71 -3.49
C GLN A 270 9.01 -16.89 -2.65
N LEU A 271 8.85 -18.08 -3.25
CA LEU A 271 8.45 -19.29 -2.53
C LEU A 271 9.52 -19.76 -1.55
N VAL A 272 10.79 -19.73 -1.94
CA VAL A 272 11.91 -20.01 -1.02
C VAL A 272 11.93 -19.04 0.16
N PHE A 273 11.69 -17.75 -0.10
CA PHE A 273 11.56 -16.77 0.98
C PHE A 273 10.38 -17.05 1.91
N LEU A 274 9.22 -17.46 1.37
CA LEU A 274 8.08 -17.87 2.18
C LEU A 274 8.37 -19.09 3.05
N PHE A 275 9.09 -20.07 2.51
CA PHE A 275 9.52 -21.23 3.28
C PHE A 275 10.37 -20.82 4.51
N PHE A 276 11.26 -19.82 4.36
CA PHE A 276 12.00 -19.29 5.51
C PHE A 276 11.10 -18.59 6.53
N ILE A 277 10.07 -17.86 6.10
CA ILE A 277 9.09 -17.26 7.01
C ILE A 277 8.32 -18.36 7.77
N GLU A 278 7.88 -19.40 7.07
CA GLU A 278 7.13 -20.49 7.67
C GLU A 278 8.01 -21.28 8.67
N ALA A 279 9.26 -21.57 8.29
CA ALA A 279 10.23 -22.17 9.20
C ALA A 279 10.49 -21.26 10.42
N GLN A 280 10.58 -19.95 10.22
CA GLN A 280 10.71 -18.97 11.31
C GLN A 280 9.50 -19.02 12.26
N ASP A 281 8.28 -19.05 11.73
CA ASP A 281 7.05 -19.10 12.53
C ASP A 281 6.94 -20.40 13.35
N ILE A 282 7.51 -21.50 12.87
CA ILE A 282 7.58 -22.79 13.60
C ILE A 282 8.68 -22.77 14.67
N LEU A 283 9.86 -22.24 14.33
CA LEU A 283 11.06 -22.31 15.18
C LEU A 283 11.04 -21.27 16.31
N ILE A 284 10.63 -20.03 16.05
CA ILE A 284 10.68 -18.94 17.05
C ILE A 284 9.92 -19.30 18.34
N PRO A 285 8.66 -19.78 18.30
CA PRO A 285 7.94 -20.12 19.52
C PRO A 285 8.61 -21.22 20.34
N GLN A 286 9.32 -22.15 19.69
CA GLN A 286 10.05 -23.22 20.37
C GLN A 286 11.31 -22.68 21.05
N ILE A 287 12.07 -21.85 20.34
CA ILE A 287 13.27 -21.20 20.88
C ILE A 287 12.91 -20.29 22.06
N GLU A 288 11.84 -19.49 21.95
CA GLU A 288 11.34 -18.65 23.05
C GLU A 288 11.00 -19.47 24.29
N LYS A 289 10.33 -20.62 24.13
CA LYS A 289 10.03 -21.53 25.26
C LYS A 289 11.29 -22.05 25.93
N ILE A 290 12.29 -22.47 25.16
CA ILE A 290 13.57 -22.96 25.69
C ILE A 290 14.30 -21.84 26.43
N CYS A 291 14.38 -20.64 25.85
CA CYS A 291 14.97 -19.47 26.49
C CYS A 291 14.27 -19.09 27.80
N LEU A 292 12.93 -19.16 27.85
CA LEU A 292 12.17 -18.90 29.07
C LEU A 292 12.45 -19.94 30.17
N ILE A 293 12.58 -21.22 29.81
CA ILE A 293 12.92 -22.28 30.77
C ILE A 293 14.34 -22.07 31.29
N LEU A 294 15.31 -21.86 30.41
CA LEU A 294 16.70 -21.58 30.79
C LEU A 294 16.80 -20.34 31.68
N GLY A 295 16.08 -19.27 31.34
CA GLY A 295 16.00 -18.06 32.15
C GLY A 295 15.47 -18.33 33.57
N ARG A 296 14.41 -19.16 33.71
CA ARG A 296 13.89 -19.57 35.03
C ARG A 296 14.91 -20.39 35.83
N VAL A 297 15.63 -21.31 35.17
CA VAL A 297 16.67 -22.11 35.83
C VAL A 297 17.80 -21.21 36.33
N ILE A 298 18.28 -20.28 35.49
CA ILE A 298 19.34 -19.33 35.86
C ILE A 298 18.88 -18.46 37.04
N LEU A 299 17.65 -17.94 36.99
CA LEU A 299 17.08 -17.14 38.09
C LEU A 299 16.94 -17.96 39.38
N TYR A 300 16.51 -19.21 39.30
CA TYR A 300 16.41 -20.07 40.47
C TYR A 300 17.79 -20.33 41.10
N ILE A 301 18.80 -20.63 40.28
CA ILE A 301 20.17 -20.84 40.74
C ILE A 301 20.71 -19.57 41.37
N SER A 302 20.51 -18.40 40.77
CA SER A 302 21.01 -17.13 41.31
C SER A 302 20.35 -16.77 42.65
N ILE A 303 19.02 -16.94 42.77
CA ILE A 303 18.31 -16.75 44.04
C ILE A 303 18.86 -17.71 45.11
N ASN A 304 19.02 -18.99 44.79
CA ASN A 304 19.50 -19.98 45.75
C ASN A 304 20.94 -19.69 46.21
N VAL A 305 21.83 -19.25 45.30
CA VAL A 305 23.19 -18.83 45.65
C VAL A 305 23.18 -17.59 46.56
N ILE A 306 22.36 -16.58 46.25
CA ILE A 306 22.22 -15.36 47.08
C ILE A 306 21.68 -15.70 48.47
N VAL A 307 20.63 -16.51 48.57
CA VAL A 307 20.04 -16.90 49.86
C VAL A 307 21.03 -17.73 50.68
N ASN A 308 21.68 -18.73 50.09
CA ASN A 308 22.64 -19.57 50.82
C ASN A 308 23.88 -18.80 51.25
N SER A 309 24.38 -17.87 50.42
CA SER A 309 25.49 -16.99 50.80
C SER A 309 25.11 -16.04 51.93
N ALA A 310 23.89 -15.46 51.91
CA ALA A 310 23.39 -14.64 53.01
C ALA A 310 23.26 -15.44 54.32
N ILE A 311 22.69 -16.65 54.27
CA ILE A 311 22.59 -17.56 55.42
C ILE A 311 23.98 -17.91 55.95
N PHE A 312 24.95 -18.19 55.06
CA PHE A 312 26.32 -18.48 55.44
C PHE A 312 26.97 -17.29 56.16
N LEU A 313 26.80 -16.07 55.67
CA LEU A 313 27.30 -14.85 56.31
C LEU A 313 26.67 -14.61 57.69
N ILE A 314 25.36 -14.83 57.84
CA ILE A 314 24.68 -14.71 59.13
C ILE A 314 25.24 -15.76 60.13
N ARG A 315 25.41 -17.01 59.69
CA ARG A 315 25.96 -18.08 60.54
C ARG A 315 27.39 -17.79 60.99
N THR A 316 28.24 -17.24 60.13
CA THR A 316 29.62 -16.87 60.50
C THR A 316 29.64 -15.71 61.49
N LEU A 317 28.78 -14.70 61.32
CA LEU A 317 28.63 -13.59 62.27
C LEU A 317 28.17 -14.07 63.64
N ILE A 318 27.14 -14.93 63.70
CA ILE A 318 26.64 -15.51 64.97
C ILE A 318 27.74 -16.32 65.66
N LYS A 319 28.46 -17.19 64.93
CA LYS A 319 29.58 -17.95 65.49
C LYS A 319 30.68 -17.04 66.04
N LYS A 320 30.92 -15.89 65.40
CA LYS A 320 31.93 -14.93 65.85
C LYS A 320 31.49 -14.22 67.14
N LEU A 321 30.20 -13.88 67.26
CA LEU A 321 29.62 -13.29 68.47
C LEU A 321 29.65 -14.23 69.68
N TYR A 322 29.33 -15.52 69.48
CA TYR A 322 29.38 -16.54 70.55
C TYR A 322 30.80 -16.93 70.97
N LYS A 323 31.83 -16.62 70.16
CA LYS A 323 33.24 -16.89 70.50
C LYS A 323 33.88 -15.74 71.30
N THR A 324 33.18 -14.62 71.44
CA THR A 324 33.62 -13.42 72.17
C THR A 324 32.90 -13.21 73.51
N SER A 325 32.01 -14.12 73.89
CA SER A 325 31.44 -14.30 75.24
C SER A 325 32.10 -15.49 75.91
#